data_AF-A0A7K4IQF0-F1
#
_entry.id   AF-A0A7K4IQF0-F1
#
_cell.length_a   1.000
_cell.length_b   1.000
_cell.length_c   1.000
_cell.angle_alpha   90.00
_cell.angle_beta   90.00
_cell.angle_gamma   90.00
#
_symmetry.space_group_name_H-M   'P 1'
#
loop_
_entity.id
_entity.type
_entity.pdbx_description
1 polymer ?
#
loop_
_entity_poly.entity_id
_entity_poly.type
_entity_poly.pdbx_seq_one_letter_code
_entity_poly.pdbx_strand_id
1 'polypeptide(L)' 'MPIKTWKTHPVHYFLLEILKKKGAVVDTELFEALTEEYKDLGFKDFNELLMRLEVSGRIRTTSLVRGKRRIELVS' A
#
# COMPACT_ATOMS: atom_id res chain seq x y z
N MET A 1 -18.50 23.36 -1.58
CA MET A 1 -17.20 22.83 -2.03
C MET A 1 -17.47 21.51 -2.72
N PRO A 2 -16.99 21.26 -3.95
CA PRO A 2 -17.17 19.95 -4.56
C PRO A 2 -16.40 18.93 -3.72
N ILE A 3 -17.14 18.00 -3.13
CA ILE A 3 -16.59 16.82 -2.48
C ILE A 3 -15.76 16.12 -3.54
N LYS A 4 -14.47 15.90 -3.28
CA LYS A 4 -13.54 15.22 -4.20
C LYS A 4 -14.08 13.81 -4.46
N THR A 5 -14.85 13.68 -5.53
CA THR A 5 -15.47 12.42 -5.93
C THR A 5 -14.36 11.43 -6.25
N TRP A 6 -14.61 10.18 -5.89
CA TRP A 6 -13.64 9.09 -5.81
C TRP A 6 -12.65 9.10 -6.98
N LYS A 7 -11.36 8.90 -6.68
CA LYS A 7 -10.38 8.62 -7.72
C LYS A 7 -10.78 7.37 -8.50
N THR A 8 -10.40 7.32 -9.79
CA THR A 8 -10.78 6.26 -10.74
C THR A 8 -10.50 4.85 -10.22
N HIS A 9 -9.51 4.67 -9.34
CA HIS A 9 -9.24 3.40 -8.67
C HIS A 9 -9.07 3.59 -7.15
N PRO A 10 -9.46 2.61 -6.33
CA PRO A 10 -9.16 2.60 -4.90
C PRO A 10 -7.64 2.48 -4.64
N VAL A 11 -7.19 3.00 -3.50
CA VAL A 11 -5.77 2.94 -3.06
C VAL A 11 -5.20 1.52 -3.10
N HIS A 12 -5.98 0.54 -2.62
CA HIS A 12 -5.57 -0.86 -2.56
C HIS A 12 -5.28 -1.43 -3.95
N TYR A 13 -6.02 -1.00 -4.98
CA TYR A 13 -5.81 -1.47 -6.35
C TYR A 13 -4.46 -1.00 -6.87
N PHE A 14 -4.14 0.29 -6.66
CA PHE A 14 -2.85 0.85 -7.07
C PHE A 14 -1.69 0.20 -6.34
N LEU A 15 -1.84 -0.06 -5.04
CA LEU A 15 -0.85 -0.78 -4.23
C LEU A 15 -0.54 -2.16 -4.83
N LEU A 16 -1.58 -2.95 -5.13
CA LEU A 16 -1.41 -4.29 -5.69
C LEU A 16 -0.76 -4.25 -7.08
N GLU A 17 -1.07 -3.25 -7.90
CA GLU A 17 -0.41 -3.05 -9.20
C GLU A 17 1.08 -2.68 -9.07
N ILE A 18 1.46 -1.88 -8.07
CA ILE A 18 2.88 -1.61 -7.77
C ILE A 18 3.59 -2.93 -7.43
N LEU A 19 3.03 -3.73 -6.52
CA LEU A 19 3.62 -5.00 -6.12
C LEU A 19 3.66 -6.01 -7.27
N LYS A 20 2.65 -6.03 -8.15
CA LYS A 20 2.63 -6.88 -9.33
C LYS A 20 3.75 -6.53 -10.31
N LYS A 21 4.09 -5.24 -10.46
CA LYS A 21 5.14 -4.76 -11.37
C LYS A 21 6.55 -4.85 -10.78
N LYS A 22 6.71 -4.44 -9.52
CA LYS A 22 8.02 -4.37 -8.84
C LYS A 22 8.38 -5.66 -8.07
N GLY A 23 7.41 -6.54 -7.85
CA GLY A 23 7.54 -7.65 -6.91
C GLY A 23 7.48 -7.12 -5.47
N ALA A 24 8.49 -7.43 -4.69
CA ALA A 24 8.54 -7.03 -3.30
C ALA A 24 9.16 -5.65 -3.10
N VAL A 25 8.54 -4.83 -2.25
CA VAL A 25 8.89 -3.43 -2.04
C VAL A 25 9.00 -3.14 -0.54
N VAL A 26 9.86 -2.20 -0.16
CA VAL A 26 9.93 -1.73 1.24
C VAL A 26 8.73 -0.85 1.54
N ASP A 27 8.14 -0.97 2.73
CA ASP A 27 6.92 -0.24 3.11
C ASP A 27 7.04 1.28 2.98
N THR A 28 8.21 1.86 3.25
CA THR A 28 8.44 3.30 3.04
C THR A 28 8.40 3.70 1.58
N GLU A 29 9.05 2.94 0.69
CA GLU A 29 9.02 3.19 -0.77
C GLU A 29 7.59 3.01 -1.32
N LEU A 30 6.88 2.00 -0.84
CA LEU A 30 5.50 1.75 -1.22
C LEU A 30 4.58 2.89 -0.77
N PHE A 31 4.78 3.42 0.43
CA PHE A 31 4.03 4.56 0.93
C PHE A 31 4.30 5.81 0.10
N GLU A 32 5.57 6.13 -0.18
CA GLU A 32 5.95 7.27 -1.03
C GLU A 32 5.25 7.20 -2.39
N ALA A 33 5.36 6.06 -3.09
CA ALA A 33 4.72 5.83 -4.38
C ALA A 33 3.18 5.96 -4.32
N LEU A 34 2.55 5.58 -3.21
CA LEU A 34 1.11 5.75 -3.03
C LEU A 34 0.74 7.20 -2.76
N THR A 35 1.54 7.95 -2.01
CA THR A 35 1.25 9.36 -1.68
C THR A 35 1.45 10.32 -2.85
N GLU A 36 2.30 9.99 -3.83
CA GLU A 36 2.41 10.73 -5.10
C GLU A 36 1.05 10.83 -5.80
N GLU A 37 0.35 9.70 -5.86
CA GLU A 37 -1.01 9.63 -6.37
C GLU A 37 -1.98 10.15 -5.29
N TYR A 38 -2.13 9.44 -4.18
CA TYR A 38 -3.10 9.69 -3.11
C TYR A 38 -2.54 10.61 -2.01
N LYS A 39 -2.43 11.92 -2.30
CA LYS A 39 -1.88 12.93 -1.38
C LYS A 39 -2.52 13.00 0.02
N ASP A 40 -3.77 12.55 0.15
CA ASP A 40 -4.52 12.58 1.41
C ASP A 40 -4.34 11.28 2.22
N LEU A 41 -3.53 10.32 1.75
CA LEU A 41 -3.27 9.05 2.43
C LEU A 41 -2.32 9.25 3.61
N GLY A 42 -2.85 9.12 4.83
CA GLY A 42 -2.02 9.13 6.03
C GLY A 42 -1.28 7.82 6.27
N PHE A 43 -0.20 7.87 7.06
CA PHE A 43 0.54 6.66 7.44
C PHE A 43 -0.32 5.67 8.25
N LYS A 44 -1.28 6.17 9.03
CA LYS A 44 -2.26 5.33 9.75
C LYS A 44 -3.13 4.54 8.77
N ASP A 45 -3.71 5.22 7.78
CA ASP A 45 -4.59 4.61 6.78
C ASP A 45 -3.81 3.61 5.91
N PHE A 46 -2.57 3.93 5.58
CA PHE A 46 -1.66 3.01 4.89
C PHE A 46 -1.39 1.74 5.71
N ASN A 47 -1.11 1.86 7.01
CA ASN A 47 -0.92 0.68 7.86
C ASN A 47 -2.19 -0.15 8.00
N GLU A 48 -3.35 0.49 8.12
CA GLU A 48 -4.63 -0.22 8.16
C GLU A 48 -4.92 -0.93 6.84
N LEU A 49 -4.58 -0.30 5.71
CA LEU A 49 -4.67 -0.91 4.39
C LEU A 49 -3.78 -2.16 4.28
N LEU A 50 -2.51 -2.06 4.68
CA LEU A 50 -1.60 -3.21 4.70
C LEU A 50 -2.14 -4.35 5.56
N MET A 51 -2.61 -4.04 6.78
CA MET A 51 -3.20 -5.02 7.69
C MET A 51 -4.41 -5.73 7.05
N ARG A 52 -5.33 -4.97 6.44
CA ARG A 52 -6.51 -5.55 5.75
C ARG A 52 -6.12 -6.46 4.59
N LEU A 53 -5.11 -6.07 3.80
CA LEU A 53 -4.62 -6.86 2.67
C LEU A 53 -3.87 -8.12 3.12
N GLU A 54 -3.14 -8.05 4.23
CA GLU A 54 -2.44 -9.20 4.80
C GLU A 54 -3.43 -10.21 5.39
N VAL A 55 -4.40 -9.75 6.19
CA VAL A 55 -5.46 -10.61 6.76
C VAL A 55 -6.31 -11.27 5.66
N SER A 56 -6.54 -10.58 4.54
CA SER A 56 -7.26 -11.14 3.39
C SER A 56 -6.41 -12.00 2.45
N GLY A 57 -5.13 -12.24 2.78
CA GLY A 57 -4.24 -13.11 2.02
C GLY A 57 -3.84 -12.54 0.65
N ARG A 58 -3.89 -11.22 0.47
CA ARG A 58 -3.49 -10.55 -0.78
C ARG A 58 -2.00 -10.21 -0.81
N ILE A 59 -1.45 -9.86 0.35
CA ILE A 59 -0.03 -9.53 0.52
C ILE A 59 0.57 -10.29 1.69
N ARG A 60 1.89 -10.36 1.73
CA ARG A 60 2.67 -10.81 2.88
C ARG A 60 3.58 -9.69 3.36
N THR A 61 3.62 -9.48 4.67
CA THR A 61 4.53 -8.55 5.32
C THR A 61 5.66 -9.33 6.01
N THR A 62 6.91 -9.00 5.71
CA THR A 62 8.08 -9.57 6.40
C THR A 62 8.89 -8.48 7.06
N SER A 63 9.18 -8.60 8.35
CA SER A 63 10.06 -7.67 9.06
C SER A 63 11.49 -7.80 8.53
N LEU A 64 12.13 -6.69 8.15
CA LEU A 64 13.53 -6.67 7.72
C LEU A 64 14.44 -6.26 8.88
N VAL A 65 14.20 -5.06 9.40
CA VAL A 65 14.85 -4.47 10.57
C VAL A 65 13.82 -3.65 11.33
N ARG A 66 14.16 -3.15 12.53
CA ARG A 66 13.22 -2.35 13.33
C ARG A 66 12.66 -1.19 12.51
N GLY A 67 11.35 -1.21 12.29
CA GLY A 67 10.63 -0.16 11.56
C GLY A 67 10.67 -0.24 10.04
N LYS A 68 11.24 -1.30 9.43
CA LYS A 68 11.18 -1.53 7.98
C LYS A 68 10.59 -2.89 7.66
N ARG A 69 9.64 -2.91 6.75
CA ARG A 69 8.94 -4.13 6.32
C ARG A 69 9.08 -4.31 4.82
N ARG A 70 9.25 -5.55 4.39
CA ARG A 70 9.12 -5.99 3.01
C ARG A 70 7.67 -6.39 2.76
N ILE A 71 7.07 -5.84 1.72
CA ILE A 71 5.70 -6.11 1.29
C ILE A 71 5.75 -6.78 -0.08
N GLU A 72 5.06 -7.91 -0.25
CA GLU A 72 4.97 -8.62 -1.53
C GLU A 72 3.60 -9.27 -1.72
N LEU A 73 3.23 -9.60 -2.96
CA LEU A 73 1.99 -10.35 -3.23
C LEU A 73 2.11 -11.78 -2.69
N VAL A 74 0.98 -12.33 -2.21
CA VAL A 74 0.89 -13.77 -1.95
C VAL A 74 0.79 -14.49 -3.30
N SER A 75 1.72 -15.41 -3.57
CA SER A 75 1.76 -16.26 -4.75
C SER A 75 1.01 -17.56 -4.53
#